data_AF-A0A961CGK5-F1
#
_entry.id   AF-A0A961CGK5-F1
#
_cell.length_a   1.000
_cell.length_b   1.000
_cell.length_c   1.000
_cell.angle_alpha   90.00
_cell.angle_beta   90.00
_cell.angle_gamma   90.00
#
_symmetry.space_group_name_H-M   'P 1'
#
loop_
_entity.id
_entity.type
_entity.pdbx_description
1 polymer ?
#
loop_
_entity_poly.entity_id
_entity_poly.type
_entity_poly.pdbx_seq_one_letter_code
_entity_poly.pdbx_strand_id
1 'polypeptide(L)'
;MVPALGSVLRAAPPVVVVVDDLHVLRQATAQACVEALLDDVGPTVTVVLAGRTVRQVGVPRRRLAGQVVEIGPDELMMDRDEARRLLAATATIVLDDQVVDALVERTEGWPAGLHLAGLRLAERGGDALLSGRDRLVADYLVDEVLAVLDDDVVDFLERSSVLETLDAAVLDALLDRHDSAQQLRALEDSGNL
;
A
#
# COMPACT_ATOMS: atom_id res chain seq x y z
N MET A 1 -25.06 17.02 2.01
CA MET A 1 -23.65 17.44 1.85
C MET A 1 -23.11 17.12 0.46
N VAL A 2 -23.18 15.87 -0.01
CA VAL A 2 -22.68 15.46 -1.35
C VAL A 2 -23.24 16.28 -2.52
N PRO A 3 -24.55 16.60 -2.60
CA PRO A 3 -25.09 17.38 -3.73
C PRO A 3 -24.54 18.81 -3.79
N ALA A 4 -24.25 19.40 -2.63
CA ALA A 4 -23.65 20.74 -2.56
C ALA A 4 -22.19 20.70 -3.04
N LEU A 5 -21.42 19.68 -2.64
CA LEU A 5 -20.05 19.50 -3.10
C LEU A 5 -19.97 19.25 -4.62
N GLY A 6 -20.81 18.36 -5.16
CA GLY A 6 -20.88 18.10 -6.60
C GLY A 6 -21.29 19.34 -7.42
N SER A 7 -22.21 20.16 -6.89
CA SER A 7 -22.59 21.43 -7.53
C SER A 7 -21.44 22.45 -7.57
N VAL A 8 -20.65 22.56 -6.50
CA VAL A 8 -19.49 23.46 -6.45
C VAL A 8 -18.38 22.99 -7.38
N LEU A 9 -18.10 21.68 -7.41
CA LEU A 9 -17.05 21.10 -8.24
C LEU A 9 -17.35 21.23 -9.74
N ARG A 10 -18.63 21.16 -10.15
CA ARG A 10 -19.02 21.38 -11.55
C ARG A 10 -18.81 22.80 -12.04
N ALA A 11 -18.91 23.78 -11.15
CA ALA A 11 -18.67 25.19 -11.48
C ALA A 11 -17.19 25.58 -11.32
N ALA A 12 -16.34 24.68 -10.82
CA ALA A 12 -14.93 24.93 -10.61
C ALA A 12 -14.13 24.82 -11.93
N PRO A 13 -13.01 25.56 -12.05
CA PRO A 13 -11.98 25.25 -13.05
C PRO A 13 -11.46 23.80 -12.84
N PRO A 14 -10.68 23.26 -13.80
CA PRO A 14 -10.16 21.90 -13.67
C PRO A 14 -9.56 21.61 -12.29
N VAL A 15 -10.07 20.59 -11.62
CA VAL A 15 -9.75 20.29 -10.22
C VAL A 15 -9.56 18.79 -10.01
N VAL A 16 -8.61 18.44 -9.15
CA VAL A 16 -8.39 17.06 -8.71
C VAL A 16 -8.90 16.93 -7.28
N VAL A 17 -9.78 15.97 -7.05
CA VAL A 17 -10.28 15.60 -5.72
C VAL A 17 -9.64 14.28 -5.33
N VAL A 18 -8.85 14.29 -4.26
CA VAL A 18 -8.20 13.09 -3.72
C VAL A 18 -8.98 12.62 -2.50
N VAL A 19 -9.41 11.35 -2.53
CA VAL A 19 -9.96 10.64 -1.38
C VAL A 19 -8.93 9.63 -0.94
N ASP A 20 -8.26 9.95 0.16
CA ASP A 20 -7.23 9.11 0.75
C ASP A 20 -7.81 8.15 1.79
N ASP A 21 -7.08 7.07 2.08
CA ASP A 21 -7.46 6.02 3.02
C ASP A 21 -8.88 5.46 2.81
N LEU A 22 -9.27 5.26 1.55
CA LEU A 22 -10.62 4.82 1.19
C LEU A 22 -11.04 3.55 1.96
N HIS A 23 -10.11 2.63 2.18
CA HIS A 23 -10.29 1.39 2.93
C HIS A 23 -10.88 1.58 4.35
N VAL A 24 -10.70 2.75 4.98
CA VAL A 24 -11.27 3.11 6.29
C VAL A 24 -12.79 3.36 6.20
N LEU A 25 -13.33 3.66 5.02
CA LEU A 25 -14.76 3.87 4.80
C LEU A 25 -15.53 2.54 4.80
N ARG A 26 -15.94 2.11 6.00
CA ARG A 26 -16.72 0.87 6.20
C ARG A 26 -18.23 1.07 6.21
N GLN A 27 -18.70 2.30 6.42
CA GLN A 27 -20.12 2.62 6.52
C GLN A 27 -20.75 2.75 5.12
N ALA A 28 -21.82 1.98 4.86
CA ALA A 28 -22.51 1.99 3.57
C ALA A 28 -23.01 3.38 3.16
N THR A 29 -23.42 4.21 4.13
CA THR A 29 -23.84 5.60 3.87
C THR A 29 -22.68 6.47 3.39
N ALA A 30 -21.48 6.27 3.92
CA ALA A 30 -20.30 7.03 3.51
C ALA A 30 -19.79 6.55 2.12
N GLN A 31 -19.83 5.25 1.86
CA GLN A 31 -19.54 4.68 0.55
C GLN A 31 -20.50 5.21 -0.52
N ALA A 32 -21.81 5.21 -0.25
CA ALA A 32 -22.81 5.79 -1.13
C ALA A 32 -22.61 7.29 -1.39
N CYS A 33 -22.03 8.02 -0.43
CA CYS A 33 -21.67 9.42 -0.63
C CYS A 33 -20.53 9.59 -1.64
N VAL A 34 -19.51 8.73 -1.60
CA VAL A 34 -18.42 8.75 -2.58
C VAL A 34 -18.92 8.31 -3.96
N GLU A 35 -19.76 7.27 -4.03
CA GLU A 35 -20.38 6.86 -5.30
C GLU A 35 -21.21 7.97 -5.92
N ALA A 36 -22.02 8.67 -5.13
CA ALA A 36 -22.80 9.81 -5.60
C ALA A 36 -21.90 10.97 -6.06
N LEU A 37 -20.75 11.21 -5.41
CA LEU A 37 -19.77 12.17 -5.91
C LEU A 37 -19.25 11.75 -7.29
N LEU A 38 -18.83 10.50 -7.45
CA LEU A 38 -18.31 9.96 -8.71
C LEU A 38 -19.33 10.02 -9.86
N ASP A 39 -20.62 9.92 -9.58
CA ASP A 39 -21.69 10.04 -10.58
C ASP A 39 -22.04 11.50 -10.92
N ASP A 40 -21.73 12.44 -10.04
CA ASP A 40 -22.19 13.82 -10.12
C ASP A 40 -21.09 14.81 -10.58
N VAL A 41 -19.82 14.38 -10.60
CA VAL A 41 -18.69 15.19 -11.04
C VAL A 41 -18.74 15.50 -12.54
N GLY A 42 -18.41 16.75 -12.89
CA GLY A 42 -18.32 17.21 -14.28
C GLY A 42 -17.01 16.79 -14.97
N PRO A 43 -16.89 16.99 -16.30
CA PRO A 43 -15.72 16.56 -17.08
C PRO A 43 -14.41 17.29 -16.72
N THR A 44 -14.49 18.39 -15.97
CA THR A 44 -13.33 19.15 -15.49
C THR A 44 -12.79 18.63 -14.16
N VAL A 45 -13.47 17.64 -13.54
CA VAL A 45 -13.09 17.11 -12.24
C VAL A 45 -12.46 15.73 -12.42
N THR A 46 -11.25 15.57 -11.92
CA THR A 46 -10.61 14.25 -11.78
C THR A 46 -10.74 13.79 -10.33
N VAL A 47 -11.22 12.57 -10.11
CA VAL A 47 -11.28 11.98 -8.78
C VAL A 47 -10.22 10.90 -8.64
N VAL A 48 -9.36 11.05 -7.65
CA VAL A 48 -8.33 10.06 -7.28
C VAL A 48 -8.79 9.38 -6.01
N LEU A 49 -8.83 8.06 -6.03
CA LEU A 49 -9.16 7.23 -4.88
C LEU A 49 -7.91 6.46 -4.48
N ALA A 50 -7.44 6.66 -3.26
CA ALA A 50 -6.25 6.01 -2.72
C ALA A 50 -6.62 5.19 -1.48
N GLY A 51 -6.00 4.02 -1.33
CA GLY A 51 -6.20 3.13 -0.20
C GLY A 51 -5.73 1.72 -0.49
N ARG A 52 -5.73 0.87 0.54
CA ARG A 52 -5.34 -0.55 0.44
C ARG A 52 -6.27 -1.38 -0.43
N THR A 53 -7.55 -1.01 -0.47
CA THR A 53 -8.57 -1.63 -1.32
C THR A 53 -9.55 -0.58 -1.80
N VAL A 54 -9.99 -0.70 -3.07
CA VAL A 54 -10.94 0.23 -3.71
C VAL A 54 -12.29 -0.41 -4.04
N ARG A 55 -12.55 -1.62 -3.52
CA ARG A 55 -13.77 -2.40 -3.81
C ARG A 55 -15.06 -1.76 -3.28
N GLN A 56 -14.94 -0.74 -2.44
CA GLN A 56 -16.04 -0.16 -1.66
C GLN A 56 -16.93 0.84 -2.43
N VAL A 57 -16.55 1.28 -3.64
CA VAL A 57 -17.21 2.44 -4.31
C VAL A 57 -17.54 2.23 -5.80
N GLY A 58 -18.09 1.07 -6.16
CA GLY A 58 -18.69 0.85 -7.49
C GLY A 58 -17.73 1.01 -8.68
N VAL A 59 -16.42 0.82 -8.47
CA VAL A 59 -15.37 0.95 -9.49
C VAL A 59 -15.54 -0.02 -10.69
N PRO A 60 -15.98 -1.30 -10.54
CA PRO A 60 -16.04 -2.24 -11.66
C PRO A 60 -16.86 -1.77 -12.85
N ARG A 61 -17.97 -1.07 -12.61
CA ARG A 61 -18.82 -0.51 -13.68
C ARG A 61 -18.09 0.56 -14.49
N ARG A 62 -17.31 1.41 -13.83
CA ARG A 62 -16.53 2.49 -14.47
C ARG A 62 -15.30 1.95 -15.19
N ARG A 63 -14.72 0.87 -14.67
CA ARG A 63 -13.65 0.11 -15.34
C ARG A 63 -14.13 -0.43 -16.70
N LEU A 64 -15.31 -1.05 -16.74
CA LEU A 64 -15.92 -1.52 -18.00
C LEU A 64 -16.22 -0.38 -18.99
N ALA A 65 -16.47 0.83 -18.49
CA ALA A 65 -16.68 2.02 -19.32
C ALA A 65 -15.39 2.70 -19.79
N GLY A 66 -14.20 2.20 -19.40
CA GLY A 66 -12.91 2.80 -19.74
C GLY A 66 -12.65 4.16 -19.07
N GLN A 67 -13.30 4.41 -17.93
CA GLN A 67 -13.25 5.69 -17.20
C GLN A 67 -12.30 5.67 -15.99
N VAL A 68 -11.52 4.60 -15.84
CA VAL A 68 -10.67 4.38 -14.67
C VAL A 68 -9.25 4.11 -15.17
N VAL A 69 -8.30 4.83 -14.60
CA VAL A 69 -6.88 4.47 -14.61
C VAL A 69 -6.58 3.87 -13.26
N GLU A 70 -6.02 2.66 -13.26
CA GLU A 70 -5.64 1.94 -12.04
C GLU A 70 -4.14 1.91 -11.95
N ILE A 71 -3.63 2.21 -10.76
CA ILE A 71 -2.21 2.14 -10.41
C ILE A 71 -2.16 1.21 -9.21
N GLY A 72 -1.66 0.00 -9.43
CA GLY A 72 -1.57 -1.05 -8.44
C GLY A 72 -0.18 -1.13 -7.80
N PRO A 73 0.04 -2.15 -6.95
CA PRO A 73 1.32 -2.38 -6.30
C PRO A 73 2.47 -2.49 -7.31
N ASP A 74 2.29 -3.22 -8.41
CA ASP A 74 3.33 -3.41 -9.44
C ASP A 74 3.80 -2.09 -10.07
N GLU A 75 2.90 -1.12 -10.26
CA GLU A 75 3.26 0.20 -10.76
C GLU A 75 3.79 1.16 -9.67
N LEU A 76 3.52 0.87 -8.40
CA LEU A 76 3.99 1.66 -7.24
C LEU A 76 5.32 1.15 -6.67
N MET A 77 5.71 -0.09 -6.99
CA MET A 77 7.02 -0.63 -6.66
C MET A 77 8.09 0.24 -7.31
N MET A 78 9.00 0.75 -6.50
CA MET A 78 10.09 1.56 -7.02
C MET A 78 11.06 0.69 -7.81
N ASP A 79 11.33 1.13 -9.03
CA ASP A 79 12.42 0.57 -9.80
C ASP A 79 13.80 0.95 -9.22
N ARG A 80 14.86 0.38 -9.80
CA ARG A 80 16.24 0.64 -9.39
C ARG A 80 16.60 2.13 -9.41
N ASP A 81 16.15 2.87 -10.42
CA ASP A 81 16.51 4.27 -10.62
C ASP A 81 15.73 5.18 -9.66
N GLU A 82 14.46 4.87 -9.40
CA GLU A 82 13.62 5.50 -8.38
C GLU A 82 14.17 5.27 -6.99
N ALA A 83 14.51 4.02 -6.66
CA ALA A 83 15.13 3.65 -5.39
C ALA A 83 16.45 4.39 -5.19
N ARG A 84 17.31 4.48 -6.22
CA ARG A 84 18.55 5.25 -6.16
C ARG A 84 18.29 6.73 -5.84
N ARG A 85 17.30 7.35 -6.51
CA ARG A 85 16.95 8.76 -6.25
C ARG A 85 16.44 8.97 -4.82
N LEU A 86 15.56 8.10 -4.34
CA LEU A 86 15.03 8.15 -2.98
C LEU A 86 16.14 7.98 -1.94
N LEU A 87 17.00 6.97 -2.11
CA LEU A 87 18.09 6.66 -1.21
C LEU A 87 19.14 7.78 -1.19
N ALA A 88 19.49 8.36 -2.34
CA ALA A 88 20.41 9.49 -2.40
C ALA A 88 19.85 10.73 -1.69
N ALA A 89 18.54 10.99 -1.84
CA ALA A 89 17.86 12.10 -1.17
C ALA A 89 17.77 11.91 0.35
N THR A 90 17.67 10.67 0.83
CA THR A 90 17.49 10.36 2.26
C THR A 90 18.83 10.16 2.97
N ALA A 91 19.73 9.35 2.41
CA ALA A 91 20.99 8.96 3.03
C ALA A 91 22.06 10.07 2.98
N THR A 92 21.91 11.04 2.08
CA THR A 92 22.88 12.16 1.88
C THR A 92 24.30 11.67 1.60
N ILE A 93 24.45 10.45 1.05
CA ILE A 93 25.71 9.83 0.67
C ILE A 93 25.60 9.25 -0.74
N VAL A 94 26.74 9.12 -1.42
CA VAL A 94 26.81 8.39 -2.69
C VAL A 94 26.84 6.90 -2.37
N LEU A 95 25.83 6.18 -2.84
CA LEU A 95 25.73 4.74 -2.67
C LEU A 95 26.32 4.01 -3.87
N ASP A 96 26.98 2.90 -3.59
CA ASP A 96 27.39 1.96 -4.63
C ASP A 96 26.15 1.27 -5.22
N ASP A 97 26.27 0.92 -6.50
CA ASP A 97 25.26 0.22 -7.27
C ASP A 97 24.84 -1.09 -6.60
N GLN A 98 25.80 -1.82 -6.02
CA GLN A 98 25.53 -3.08 -5.31
C GLN A 98 24.67 -2.88 -4.07
N VAL A 99 24.81 -1.75 -3.38
CA VAL A 99 24.00 -1.43 -2.19
C VAL A 99 22.57 -1.09 -2.60
N VAL A 100 22.40 -0.33 -3.68
CA VAL A 100 21.06 -0.02 -4.23
C VAL A 100 20.36 -1.31 -4.64
N ASP A 101 21.04 -2.20 -5.37
CA ASP A 101 20.47 -3.45 -5.85
C ASP A 101 20.05 -4.36 -4.67
N ALA A 102 20.92 -4.50 -3.67
CA ALA A 102 20.61 -5.28 -2.47
C ALA A 102 19.45 -4.70 -1.65
N LEU A 103 19.26 -3.38 -1.64
CA LEU A 103 18.13 -2.76 -0.95
C LEU A 103 16.83 -2.96 -1.73
N VAL A 104 16.85 -2.77 -3.05
CA VAL A 104 15.68 -3.00 -3.90
C VAL A 104 15.21 -4.44 -3.82
N GLU A 105 16.12 -5.42 -3.89
CA GLU A 105 15.78 -6.84 -3.77
C GLU A 105 15.13 -7.16 -2.43
N ARG A 106 15.64 -6.56 -1.34
CA ARG A 106 15.18 -6.89 0.01
C ARG A 106 13.94 -6.16 0.47
N THR A 107 13.67 -5.00 -0.10
CA THR A 107 12.41 -4.29 0.12
C THR A 107 11.40 -4.60 -0.95
N GLU A 108 11.77 -5.38 -1.97
CA GLU A 108 10.96 -5.63 -3.17
C GLU A 108 10.44 -4.32 -3.78
N GLY A 109 11.30 -3.30 -3.85
CA GLY A 109 10.93 -1.97 -4.33
C GLY A 109 9.94 -1.18 -3.44
N TRP A 110 9.59 -1.66 -2.24
CA TRP A 110 8.65 -0.99 -1.34
C TRP A 110 9.15 0.40 -0.93
N PRO A 111 8.44 1.49 -1.27
CA PRO A 111 8.91 2.87 -1.02
C PRO A 111 9.20 3.17 0.45
N ALA A 112 8.33 2.73 1.37
CA ALA A 112 8.53 2.95 2.79
C ALA A 112 9.75 2.16 3.30
N GLY A 113 9.89 0.89 2.91
CA GLY A 113 11.07 0.08 3.23
C GLY A 113 12.37 0.73 2.76
N LEU A 114 12.41 1.23 1.52
CA LEU A 114 13.56 1.95 0.97
C LEU A 114 13.85 3.26 1.72
N HIS A 115 12.81 4.00 2.11
CA HIS A 115 12.99 5.23 2.88
C HIS A 115 13.58 4.95 4.26
N LEU A 116 13.05 3.92 4.96
CA LEU A 116 13.59 3.47 6.24
C LEU A 116 15.05 2.99 6.08
N ALA A 117 15.39 2.31 4.97
CA ALA A 117 16.78 1.97 4.64
C ALA A 117 17.67 3.23 4.51
N GLY A 118 17.19 4.24 3.79
CA GLY A 118 17.89 5.51 3.61
C GLY A 118 18.17 6.22 4.92
N LEU A 119 17.20 6.25 5.85
CA LEU A 119 17.39 6.82 7.18
C LEU A 119 18.48 6.07 7.97
N ARG A 120 18.51 4.74 7.86
CA ARG A 120 19.54 3.91 8.51
C ARG A 120 20.93 4.13 7.93
N LEU A 121 21.04 4.26 6.61
CA LEU A 121 22.29 4.58 5.93
C LEU A 121 22.81 5.96 6.33
N ALA A 122 21.92 6.95 6.51
CA ALA A 122 22.29 8.27 7.02
C ALA A 122 22.91 8.20 8.43
N GLU A 123 22.37 7.34 9.29
CA GLU A 123 22.84 7.17 10.67
C GLU A 123 24.16 6.39 10.79
N ARG A 124 24.34 5.33 9.99
CA ARG A 124 25.42 4.34 10.17
C ARG A 124 26.49 4.35 9.08
N GLY A 125 26.28 5.05 7.97
CA GLY A 125 27.15 5.04 6.79
C GLY A 125 26.85 3.89 5.80
N GLY A 126 27.48 3.96 4.62
CA GLY A 126 27.13 3.19 3.42
C GLY A 126 27.16 1.66 3.46
N ASP A 127 27.64 1.05 4.56
CA ASP A 127 27.70 -0.42 4.73
C ASP A 127 26.48 -0.99 5.49
N ALA A 128 25.53 -0.15 5.90
CA ALA A 128 24.36 -0.58 6.65
C ALA A 128 23.23 -1.05 5.73
N LEU A 129 23.32 -2.29 5.25
CA LEU A 129 22.15 -2.98 4.71
C LEU A 129 21.09 -3.10 5.81
N LEU A 130 19.82 -3.01 5.42
CA LEU A 130 18.71 -3.26 6.35
C LEU A 130 18.83 -4.65 6.99
N SER A 131 18.07 -4.96 8.00
CA SER A 131 17.93 -6.29 8.58
C SER A 131 16.59 -6.31 9.30
N GLY A 132 15.93 -7.47 9.38
CA GLY A 132 14.72 -7.60 10.19
C GLY A 132 14.93 -7.32 11.69
N ARG A 133 16.17 -7.04 12.11
CA ARG A 133 16.55 -6.67 13.47
C ARG A 133 16.78 -5.17 13.64
N ASP A 134 16.65 -4.39 12.57
CA ASP A 134 16.76 -2.94 12.65
C ASP A 134 15.51 -2.38 13.33
N ARG A 135 15.72 -1.85 14.53
CA ARG A 135 14.65 -1.30 15.37
C ARG A 135 13.76 -0.31 14.63
N LEU A 136 14.31 0.52 13.75
CA LEU A 136 13.52 1.49 12.99
C LEU A 136 12.53 0.82 12.02
N VAL A 137 12.90 -0.32 11.41
CA VAL A 137 12.00 -1.12 10.57
C VAL A 137 11.02 -1.88 11.43
N ALA A 138 11.48 -2.48 12.54
CA ALA A 138 10.62 -3.22 13.45
C ALA A 138 9.54 -2.32 14.09
N ASP A 139 9.92 -1.14 14.60
CA ASP A 139 9.01 -0.17 15.20
C ASP A 139 7.95 0.27 14.17
N TYR A 140 8.35 0.55 12.92
CA TYR A 140 7.38 0.88 11.85
C TYR A 140 6.43 -0.28 11.52
N LEU A 141 6.95 -1.50 11.36
CA LEU A 141 6.10 -2.66 11.08
C LEU A 141 5.11 -2.91 12.21
N VAL A 142 5.53 -2.78 13.47
CA VAL A 142 4.63 -2.95 14.62
C VAL A 142 3.59 -1.83 14.68
N ASP A 143 4.02 -0.58 14.67
CA ASP A 143 3.16 0.56 14.98
C ASP A 143 2.23 0.95 13.82
N GLU A 144 2.63 0.74 12.57
CA GLU A 144 1.89 1.21 11.40
C GLU A 144 1.29 0.09 10.55
N VAL A 145 1.92 -1.10 10.53
CA VAL A 145 1.44 -2.22 9.70
C VAL A 145 0.63 -3.21 10.52
N LEU A 146 1.18 -3.71 11.63
CA LEU A 146 0.55 -4.74 12.44
C LEU A 146 -0.51 -4.19 13.39
N ALA A 147 -0.34 -2.98 13.92
CA ALA A 147 -1.29 -2.38 14.88
C ALA A 147 -2.72 -2.17 14.35
N VAL A 148 -2.91 -2.19 13.04
CA VAL A 148 -4.22 -2.04 12.39
C VAL A 148 -4.85 -3.38 12.00
N LEU A 149 -4.16 -4.50 12.24
CA LEU A 149 -4.63 -5.85 11.95
C LEU A 149 -5.25 -6.48 13.19
N ASP A 150 -6.15 -7.44 12.97
CA ASP A 150 -6.71 -8.25 14.04
C ASP A 150 -5.62 -9.21 14.59
N ASP A 151 -5.66 -9.52 15.89
CA ASP A 151 -4.65 -10.36 16.56
C ASP A 151 -4.44 -11.72 15.87
N ASP A 152 -5.53 -12.34 15.37
CA ASP A 152 -5.48 -13.61 14.65
C ASP A 152 -4.68 -13.51 13.33
N VAL A 153 -4.76 -12.35 12.67
CA VAL A 153 -4.02 -12.08 11.43
C VAL A 153 -2.55 -11.86 11.74
N VAL A 154 -2.24 -11.15 12.84
CA VAL A 154 -0.86 -10.96 13.30
C VAL A 154 -0.20 -12.29 13.64
N ASP A 155 -0.87 -13.19 14.39
CA ASP A 155 -0.35 -14.53 14.70
C ASP A 155 -0.07 -15.34 13.42
N PHE A 156 -0.98 -15.26 12.44
CA PHE A 156 -0.81 -15.95 11.16
C PHE A 156 0.40 -15.42 10.37
N LEU A 157 0.56 -14.10 10.28
CA LEU A 157 1.70 -13.48 9.60
C LEU A 157 3.02 -13.76 10.32
N GLU A 158 3.04 -13.70 11.66
CA GLU A 158 4.24 -13.99 12.44
C GLU A 158 4.70 -15.44 12.22
N ARG A 159 3.79 -16.41 12.34
CA ARG A 159 4.13 -17.83 12.20
C ARG A 159 4.46 -18.24 10.76
N SER A 160 3.94 -17.51 9.78
CA SER A 160 4.24 -17.73 8.35
C SER A 160 5.50 -17.04 7.87
N SER A 161 6.04 -16.07 8.61
CA SER A 161 7.21 -15.25 8.23
C SER A 161 8.51 -16.01 7.96
N VAL A 162 8.58 -17.29 8.33
CA VAL A 162 9.71 -18.19 8.04
C VAL A 162 9.73 -18.66 6.59
N LEU A 163 8.63 -18.48 5.85
CA LEU A 163 8.50 -18.87 4.45
C LEU A 163 8.81 -17.68 3.52
N GLU A 164 9.54 -17.96 2.45
CA GLU A 164 9.77 -16.99 1.37
C GLU A 164 8.54 -16.82 0.45
N THR A 165 7.62 -17.80 0.44
CA THR A 165 6.41 -17.74 -0.38
C THR A 165 5.25 -18.36 0.39
N LEU A 166 4.10 -17.69 0.34
CA LEU A 166 2.89 -18.07 1.06
C LEU A 166 2.03 -19.00 0.18
N ASP A 167 2.26 -20.31 0.26
CA ASP A 167 1.39 -21.32 -0.32
C ASP A 167 0.43 -21.88 0.73
N ALA A 168 -0.86 -21.94 0.41
CA ALA A 168 -1.89 -22.36 1.37
C ALA A 168 -1.68 -23.79 1.90
N ALA A 169 -1.25 -24.73 1.06
CA ALA A 169 -1.05 -26.12 1.48
C ALA A 169 0.22 -26.26 2.36
N VAL A 170 1.26 -25.49 2.06
CA VAL A 170 2.46 -25.41 2.89
C VAL A 170 2.15 -24.78 4.25
N LEU A 171 1.37 -23.69 4.26
CA LEU A 171 0.94 -23.01 5.48
C LEU A 171 0.06 -23.91 6.36
N ASP A 172 -0.87 -24.63 5.77
CA ASP A 172 -1.69 -25.61 6.50
C ASP A 172 -0.82 -26.67 7.19
N ALA A 173 0.19 -27.19 6.49
CA ALA A 173 1.13 -28.16 7.05
C ALA A 173 2.06 -27.57 8.12
N LEU A 174 2.53 -26.33 7.93
CA LEU A 174 3.45 -25.65 8.85
C LEU A 174 2.74 -25.19 10.14
N LEU A 175 1.53 -24.66 9.99
CA LEU A 175 0.78 -24.05 11.09
C LEU A 175 -0.11 -25.06 11.82
N ASP A 176 -0.23 -26.29 11.32
CA ASP A 176 -1.18 -27.31 11.76
C ASP A 176 -2.63 -26.80 11.68
N ARG A 177 -2.99 -26.29 10.49
CA ARG A 177 -4.27 -25.62 10.18
C ARG A 177 -4.85 -26.11 8.86
N HIS A 178 -6.09 -25.72 8.57
CA HIS A 178 -6.82 -26.05 7.33
C HIS A 178 -7.53 -24.85 6.71
N ASP A 179 -7.30 -23.65 7.23
CA ASP A 179 -7.95 -22.40 6.83
C ASP A 179 -7.01 -21.41 6.14
N SER A 180 -5.76 -21.79 5.82
CA SER A 180 -4.76 -20.85 5.28
C SER A 180 -5.19 -20.23 3.95
N ALA A 181 -5.86 -20.98 3.08
CA ALA A 181 -6.42 -20.44 1.83
C ALA A 181 -7.51 -19.39 2.06
N GLN A 182 -8.23 -19.44 3.19
CA GLN A 182 -9.21 -18.42 3.57
C GLN A 182 -8.52 -17.21 4.18
N GLN A 183 -7.51 -17.42 5.03
CA GLN A 183 -6.71 -16.35 5.62
C GLN A 183 -6.00 -15.51 4.55
N LEU A 184 -5.36 -16.15 3.57
CA LEU A 184 -4.72 -15.45 2.46
C LEU A 184 -5.71 -14.62 1.64
N ARG A 185 -6.89 -15.16 1.33
CA ARG A 185 -7.95 -14.39 0.65
C ARG A 185 -8.46 -13.22 1.47
N ALA A 186 -8.57 -13.36 2.79
CA ALA A 186 -8.96 -12.27 3.67
C ALA A 186 -7.90 -11.15 3.69
N LEU A 187 -6.62 -11.52 3.69
CA LEU A 187 -5.51 -10.57 3.58
C LEU A 187 -5.54 -9.82 2.24
N GLU A 188 -5.70 -10.52 1.12
CA GLU A 188 -5.86 -9.91 -0.22
C GLU A 188 -7.07 -8.96 -0.27
N ASP A 189 -8.22 -9.37 0.27
CA ASP A 189 -9.44 -8.57 0.26
C ASP A 189 -9.31 -7.30 1.11
N SER A 190 -8.51 -7.36 2.19
CA SER A 190 -8.19 -6.22 3.05
C SER A 190 -7.07 -5.33 2.52
N GLY A 191 -6.36 -5.76 1.46
CA GLY A 191 -5.20 -5.08 0.91
C GLY A 191 -3.97 -5.13 1.82
N ASN A 192 -3.83 -6.23 2.56
CA ASN A 192 -2.68 -6.54 3.42
C ASN A 192 -1.82 -7.69 2.87
N LEU A 193 -2.14 -8.18 1.66
CA LEU A 193 -1.32 -9.05 0.83
C LEU A 193 -1.14 -8.40 -0.55
#